data_AF-A0A3A5AQE2-F1
#
_entry.id   AF-A0A3A5AQE2-F1
#
_cell.length_a   1.000
_cell.length_b   1.000
_cell.length_c   1.000
_cell.angle_alpha   90.00
_cell.angle_beta   90.00
_cell.angle_gamma   90.00
#
_symmetry.space_group_name_H-M   'P 1'
#
loop_
_entity.id
_entity.type
_entity.pdbx_description
1 polymer ?
#
loop_
_entity_poly.entity_id
_entity_poly.type
_entity_poly.pdbx_seq_one_letter_code
_entity_poly.pdbx_strand_id
1 'polypeptide(L)'
;MANFETVEVKSDLLILGGGFSACGAATEASYWAKKKGLKVVLVDKAALDRSGAVAMGLSAINQYVGVRDGENTVEDYVKYVRQDLMGISREDLVYNIARHVDSTVHLF
;
A
#
# COMPACT_ATOMS: atom_id res chain seq x y z
N MET A 1 -21.20 16.45 -31.14
CA MET A 1 -20.80 16.03 -29.77
C MET A 1 -20.23 14.63 -29.87
N ALA A 2 -19.17 14.32 -29.13
CA ALA A 2 -18.69 12.93 -29.06
C ALA A 2 -19.79 12.05 -28.43
N ASN A 3 -20.00 10.86 -28.99
CA ASN A 3 -20.92 9.89 -28.41
C ASN A 3 -20.18 9.13 -27.30
N PHE A 4 -20.42 9.50 -26.04
CA PHE A 4 -19.84 8.81 -24.90
C PHE A 4 -20.71 7.61 -24.52
N GLU A 5 -20.16 6.41 -24.64
CA GLU A 5 -20.82 5.18 -24.24
C GLU A 5 -20.67 4.95 -22.73
N THR A 6 -21.73 4.49 -22.08
CA THR A 6 -21.67 4.00 -20.70
C THR A 6 -21.23 2.54 -20.71
N VAL A 7 -20.10 2.25 -20.06
CA VAL A 7 -19.62 0.88 -19.85
C VAL A 7 -19.74 0.52 -18.36
N GLU A 8 -20.51 -0.52 -18.06
CA GLU A 8 -20.65 -1.03 -16.69
C GLU A 8 -19.66 -2.15 -16.40
N VAL A 9 -18.86 -1.99 -15.34
CA VAL A 9 -17.93 -3.02 -14.85
C VAL A 9 -18.35 -3.44 -13.44
N LYS A 10 -18.87 -4.66 -13.30
CA LYS A 10 -19.23 -5.25 -12.00
C LYS A 10 -17.99 -5.84 -11.30
N SER A 11 -17.84 -5.60 -10.01
CA SER A 11 -16.74 -6.10 -9.16
C SER A 11 -17.20 -6.32 -7.72
N ASP A 12 -16.52 -7.21 -6.99
CA ASP A 12 -16.73 -7.37 -5.54
C ASP A 12 -15.85 -6.39 -4.74
N LEU A 13 -14.66 -6.07 -5.27
CA LEU A 13 -13.75 -5.07 -4.74
C LEU A 13 -13.20 -4.19 -5.87
N LEU A 14 -13.38 -2.87 -5.75
CA LEU A 14 -12.83 -1.87 -6.65
C LEU A 14 -11.70 -1.11 -5.95
N ILE A 15 -10.53 -1.07 -6.58
CA ILE A 15 -9.34 -0.33 -6.15
C ILE A 15 -9.15 0.86 -7.11
N LEU A 16 -9.13 2.08 -6.55
CA LEU A 16 -8.99 3.32 -7.31
C LEU A 16 -7.56 3.86 -7.20
N GLY A 17 -6.86 3.90 -8.33
CA GLY A 17 -5.46 4.33 -8.46
C GLY A 17 -4.50 3.14 -8.63
N GLY A 18 -3.39 3.38 -9.35
CA GLY A 18 -2.35 2.38 -9.63
C GLY A 18 -1.02 2.58 -8.89
N GLY A 19 -1.01 3.38 -7.82
CA GLY A 19 0.22 3.64 -7.05
C GLY A 19 0.63 2.51 -6.11
N PHE A 20 1.70 2.73 -5.34
CA PHE A 20 2.27 1.73 -4.41
C PHE A 20 1.25 1.12 -3.44
N SER A 21 0.41 1.94 -2.81
CA SER A 21 -0.62 1.46 -1.88
C SER A 21 -1.65 0.56 -2.57
N ALA A 22 -2.08 0.94 -3.77
CA ALA A 22 -3.07 0.20 -4.55
C ALA A 22 -2.50 -1.10 -5.12
N CYS A 23 -1.24 -1.10 -5.57
CA CYS A 23 -0.56 -2.33 -6.00
C CYS A 23 -0.41 -3.32 -4.83
N GLY A 24 -0.04 -2.85 -3.64
CA GLY A 24 -0.03 -3.69 -2.43
C GLY A 24 -1.41 -4.26 -2.10
N ALA A 25 -2.45 -3.42 -2.14
CA ALA A 25 -3.83 -3.84 -1.93
C ALA A 25 -4.29 -4.86 -2.99
N ALA A 26 -3.96 -4.67 -4.26
CA ALA A 26 -4.31 -5.57 -5.35
C ALA A 26 -3.61 -6.93 -5.22
N THR A 27 -2.34 -6.96 -4.83
CA THR A 27 -1.59 -8.20 -4.57
C THR A 27 -2.25 -9.01 -3.46
N GLU A 28 -2.46 -8.40 -2.30
CA GLU A 28 -3.01 -9.09 -1.13
C GLU A 28 -4.49 -9.47 -1.35
N ALA A 29 -5.28 -8.56 -1.91
CA ALA A 29 -6.69 -8.83 -2.21
C ALA A 29 -6.83 -9.96 -3.22
N SER A 30 -6.00 -10.02 -4.26
CA SER A 30 -6.08 -11.08 -5.27
C SER A 30 -5.81 -12.46 -4.68
N TYR A 31 -4.86 -12.57 -3.74
CA TYR A 31 -4.58 -13.82 -3.04
C TYR A 31 -5.81 -14.34 -2.28
N TRP A 32 -6.48 -13.48 -1.51
CA TRP A 32 -7.65 -13.87 -0.73
C TRP A 32 -8.91 -14.04 -1.59
N ALA A 33 -9.10 -13.17 -2.57
CA ALA A 33 -10.25 -13.17 -3.48
C ALA A 33 -10.30 -14.46 -4.30
N LYS A 34 -9.15 -14.96 -4.80
CA LYS A 34 -9.06 -16.22 -5.54
C LYS A 34 -9.62 -17.40 -4.75
N LYS A 35 -9.38 -17.45 -3.44
CA LYS A 35 -9.88 -18.52 -2.55
C LYS A 35 -11.40 -18.45 -2.35
N LYS A 36 -12.01 -17.29 -2.59
CA LYS A 36 -13.43 -17.03 -2.38
C LYS A 36 -14.21 -16.82 -3.69
N GLY A 37 -13.55 -16.94 -4.84
CA GLY A 37 -14.15 -16.70 -6.15
C GLY A 37 -14.59 -15.25 -6.38
N LEU A 38 -13.95 -14.28 -5.69
CA LEU A 38 -14.30 -12.86 -5.78
C LEU A 38 -13.53 -12.15 -6.90
N LYS A 39 -14.16 -11.16 -7.53
CA LYS A 39 -13.60 -10.33 -8.59
C LYS A 39 -13.04 -9.02 -8.02
N VAL A 40 -11.72 -8.87 -8.11
CA VAL A 40 -10.99 -7.62 -7.80
C VAL A 40 -10.77 -6.85 -9.10
N VAL A 41 -11.10 -5.55 -9.10
CA VAL A 41 -10.85 -4.64 -10.21
C VAL A 41 -9.98 -3.48 -9.71
N LEU A 42 -8.90 -3.19 -10.42
CA LEU A 42 -8.09 -2.00 -10.21
C LEU A 42 -8.27 -1.08 -11.43
N VAL A 43 -8.47 0.20 -11.18
CA VAL A 43 -8.50 1.23 -12.22
C VAL A 43 -7.43 2.27 -11.94
N ASP A 44 -6.66 2.62 -12.95
CA ASP A 44 -5.70 3.71 -12.90
C ASP A 44 -5.94 4.68 -14.05
N LYS A 45 -5.63 5.96 -13.81
CA LYS A 45 -5.80 7.02 -14.82
C LYS A 45 -4.61 7.10 -15.79
N ALA A 46 -3.50 6.46 -15.45
CA ALA A 46 -2.25 6.47 -16.21
C ALA A 46 -1.86 5.03 -16.58
N ALA A 47 -0.59 4.82 -16.95
CA ALA A 47 -0.04 3.48 -17.16
C ALA A 47 0.58 2.96 -15.86
N LEU A 48 0.09 1.80 -15.40
CA LEU A 48 0.44 1.24 -14.09
C LEU A 48 1.95 1.17 -13.85
N ASP A 49 2.72 0.76 -14.86
CA ASP A 49 4.19 0.61 -14.83
C ASP A 49 4.95 1.84 -14.31
N ARG A 50 4.41 3.04 -14.51
CA ARG A 50 5.06 4.31 -14.16
C ARG A 50 4.09 5.34 -13.57
N SER A 51 2.92 4.90 -13.09
CA SER A 51 1.94 5.79 -12.47
C SER A 51 2.39 6.23 -11.06
N GLY A 52 1.94 7.42 -10.63
CA GLY A 52 2.11 7.88 -9.25
C GLY A 52 3.50 8.38 -8.87
N ALA A 53 3.76 8.45 -7.56
CA ALA A 53 4.93 9.14 -6.99
C ALA A 53 6.28 8.46 -7.30
N VAL A 54 6.27 7.17 -7.62
CA VAL A 54 7.48 6.35 -7.84
C VAL A 54 7.78 6.18 -9.33
N ALA A 55 7.21 7.04 -10.19
CA ALA A 55 7.41 6.99 -11.64
C ALA A 55 8.90 6.98 -12.04
N MET A 56 9.75 7.77 -11.38
CA MET A 56 11.19 7.83 -11.67
C MET A 56 12.03 6.82 -10.87
N GLY A 57 11.38 5.99 -10.03
CA GLY A 57 12.04 5.20 -9.01
C GLY A 57 12.29 6.00 -7.72
N LEU A 58 12.91 5.34 -6.74
CA LEU A 58 13.35 5.91 -5.47
C LEU A 58 14.78 5.45 -5.18
N SER A 59 15.56 6.29 -4.51
CA SER A 59 16.94 5.97 -4.14
C SER A 59 17.05 5.20 -2.81
N ALA A 60 15.96 5.12 -2.04
CA ALA A 60 15.92 4.46 -0.74
C ALA A 60 14.49 3.98 -0.40
N ILE A 61 14.42 3.04 0.55
CA ILE A 61 13.18 2.68 1.24
C ILE A 61 13.20 3.39 2.59
N ASN A 62 12.28 4.32 2.81
CA ASN A 62 12.30 5.17 4.00
C ASN A 62 11.75 4.48 5.27
N GLN A 63 11.09 3.32 5.12
CA GLN A 63 10.55 2.59 6.25
C GLN A 63 11.00 1.12 6.18
N TYR A 64 11.98 0.80 7.01
CA TYR A 64 12.43 -0.55 7.34
C TYR A 64 12.81 -0.53 8.82
N VAL A 65 12.12 -1.31 9.64
CA VAL A 65 12.30 -1.29 11.10
C VAL A 65 13.48 -2.18 11.51
N GLY A 66 13.70 -3.29 10.81
CA GLY A 66 14.77 -4.24 11.12
C GLY A 66 14.45 -5.10 12.34
N VAL A 67 13.16 -5.43 12.56
CA VAL A 67 12.69 -6.13 13.77
C VAL A 67 13.30 -7.52 13.89
N ARG A 68 13.38 -8.27 12.77
CA ARG A 68 13.96 -9.62 12.76
C ARG A 68 15.43 -9.61 13.15
N ASP A 69 16.14 -8.56 12.75
CA ASP A 69 17.59 -8.43 12.90
C ASP A 69 17.94 -7.72 14.23
N GLY A 70 16.92 -7.31 15.01
CA GLY A 70 17.08 -6.69 16.32
C GLY A 70 17.58 -5.24 16.28
N GLU A 71 17.49 -4.58 15.13
CA GLU A 71 18.01 -3.21 14.95
C GLU A 71 17.14 -2.17 15.65
N ASN A 72 15.80 -2.26 15.52
CA ASN A 72 14.84 -1.40 16.21
C ASN A 72 13.61 -2.19 16.65
N THR A 73 12.85 -1.63 17.59
CA THR A 73 11.53 -2.14 18.00
C THR A 73 10.39 -1.37 17.34
N VAL A 74 9.21 -1.99 17.27
CA VAL A 74 8.01 -1.31 16.74
C VAL A 74 7.61 -0.15 17.65
N GLU A 75 7.78 -0.30 18.96
CA GLU A 75 7.54 0.73 19.96
C GLU A 75 8.43 1.96 19.78
N ASP A 76 9.70 1.76 19.41
CA ASP A 76 10.61 2.87 19.13
C ASP A 76 10.20 3.63 17.86
N TYR A 77 9.74 2.91 16.82
CA TYR A 77 9.19 3.54 15.62
C TYR A 77 7.92 4.35 15.92
N VAL A 78 7.01 3.84 16.77
CA VAL A 78 5.81 4.59 17.19
C VAL A 78 6.18 5.87 17.93
N LYS A 79 7.15 5.81 18.86
CA LYS A 79 7.65 6.99 19.58
C LYS A 79 8.26 8.01 18.61
N TYR A 80 9.07 7.55 17.66
CA TYR A 80 9.67 8.39 16.62
C TYR A 80 8.59 9.14 15.82
N VAL A 81 7.60 8.42 15.29
CA VAL A 81 6.51 9.04 14.50
C VAL A 81 5.69 10.01 15.35
N ARG A 82 5.39 9.67 16.61
CA ARG A 82 4.69 10.58 17.52
C ARG A 82 5.47 11.88 17.72
N GLN A 83 6.79 11.80 17.89
CA GLN A 83 7.65 12.97 18.08
C GLN A 83 7.72 13.83 16.81
N ASP A 84 7.86 13.21 15.65
CA ASP A 84 7.88 13.89 14.35
C ASP A 84 6.55 14.62 14.07
N LEU A 85 5.42 14.01 14.44
CA LEU A 85 4.08 14.59 14.32
C LEU A 85 3.68 15.44 15.53
N MET A 86 4.65 15.97 16.29
CA MET A 86 4.46 16.91 17.39
C MET A 86 3.45 16.44 18.46
N GLY A 87 3.41 15.12 18.72
CA GLY A 87 2.56 14.49 19.73
C GLY A 87 1.22 13.97 19.23
N ILE A 88 0.85 14.19 17.96
CA ILE A 88 -0.46 13.80 17.42
C ILE A 88 -0.29 12.70 16.37
N SER A 89 -0.51 11.45 16.77
CA SER A 89 -0.47 10.29 15.89
C SER A 89 -1.51 9.25 16.29
N ARG A 90 -2.05 8.51 15.31
CA ARG A 90 -2.83 7.29 15.56
C ARG A 90 -1.87 6.11 15.77
N GLU A 91 -1.36 6.00 17.00
CA GLU A 91 -0.32 5.03 17.37
C GLU A 91 -0.70 3.58 17.06
N ASP A 92 -1.99 3.24 17.17
CA ASP A 92 -2.52 1.94 16.78
C ASP A 92 -2.32 1.63 15.30
N LEU A 93 -2.47 2.64 14.43
CA LEU A 93 -2.27 2.49 12.99
C LEU A 93 -0.78 2.51 12.62
N VAL A 94 0.01 3.37 13.28
CA VAL A 94 1.48 3.42 13.09
C VAL A 94 2.10 2.09 13.47
N TYR A 95 1.74 1.53 14.63
CA TYR A 95 2.19 0.22 15.08
C TYR A 95 1.79 -0.87 14.08
N ASN A 96 0.55 -0.84 13.59
CA ASN A 96 0.04 -1.83 12.64
C ASN A 96 0.84 -1.85 11.33
N ILE A 97 1.15 -0.68 10.75
CA ILE A 97 1.99 -0.60 9.55
C ILE A 97 3.41 -1.11 9.87
N ALA A 98 4.00 -0.64 10.97
CA ALA A 98 5.39 -0.93 11.32
C ALA A 98 5.67 -2.42 11.59
N ARG A 99 4.70 -3.16 12.17
CA ARG A 99 4.87 -4.62 12.36
C ARG A 99 4.75 -5.45 11.07
N HIS A 100 4.28 -4.85 9.96
CA HIS A 100 4.10 -5.54 8.67
C HIS A 100 5.12 -5.11 7.61
N VAL A 101 5.63 -3.87 7.70
CA VAL A 101 6.43 -3.25 6.62
C VAL A 101 7.69 -4.03 6.25
N ASP A 102 8.41 -4.60 7.21
CA ASP A 102 9.63 -5.39 6.95
C ASP A 102 9.34 -6.60 6.05
N SER A 103 8.20 -7.26 6.25
CA SER A 103 7.79 -8.38 5.39
C SER A 103 7.48 -7.93 3.97
N THR A 104 6.95 -6.72 3.77
CA THR A 104 6.78 -6.14 2.43
C THR A 104 8.12 -5.89 1.77
N VAL A 105 9.12 -5.38 2.50
CA VAL A 105 10.47 -5.16 1.97
C VAL A 105 11.17 -6.47 1.59
N HIS A 106 10.91 -7.57 2.30
CA HIS A 106 11.53 -8.87 1.98
C HIS A 106 10.82 -9.64 0.86
N LEU A 107 9.56 -9.31 0.56
CA LEU A 107 8.76 -10.04 -0.44
C LEU A 107 9.00 -9.55 -1.89
N PHE A 108 9.44 -8.31 -2.06
CA PHE A 108 9.63 -7.64 -3.36
C PHE A 108 11.06 -7.14 -3.52
#